data_AF-A0A7J0GEM8-F1
#
_entry.id   AF-A0A7J0GEM8-F1
#
_cell.length_a   1.000
_cell.length_b   1.000
_cell.length_c   1.000
_cell.angle_alpha   90.00
_cell.angle_beta   90.00
_cell.angle_gamma   90.00
#
_symmetry.space_group_name_H-M   'P 1'
#
loop_
_entity.id
_entity.type
_entity.pdbx_description
1 polymer ?
#
loop_
_entity_poly.entity_id
_entity_poly.type
_entity_poly.pdbx_seq_one_letter_code
_entity_poly.pdbx_strand_id
1 'polypeptide(L)'
;MDPANSPLGRMLLDEITPVVMVLRTNLVEESCQKNGLSLIEILSPFCAFNNIDVPVRTASDQPYRIQKFKLRLFYASDIRQPNVEAAKERLKQVITRAGEKDYSDLCSDPSQIETVLTTTQSELVPSWFPFFNKELVHTVSFSDHEAFDHPVACVLVVSSKDNEPINKFVDLFNIDQLPSLLNDGAMDPKILKYYLLLHDSQDGTSEKYIGSFLHYYARLQNIK
;
A
#
# COMPACT_ATOMS: atom_id res chain seq x y z
N MET A 1 15.05 -0.16 -24.42
CA MET A 1 15.61 0.48 -23.22
C MET A 1 14.84 -0.04 -22.03
N ASP A 2 15.52 -0.38 -20.93
CA ASP A 2 14.83 -0.80 -19.71
C ASP A 2 14.08 0.40 -19.10
N PRO A 3 12.75 0.36 -18.96
CA PRO A 3 11.97 1.43 -18.36
C PRO A 3 12.47 1.81 -16.96
N ALA A 4 13.07 0.87 -16.20
CA ALA A 4 13.65 1.13 -14.88
C ALA A 4 14.87 2.08 -14.91
N ASN A 5 15.43 2.36 -16.07
CA ASN A 5 16.56 3.29 -16.22
C ASN A 5 16.14 4.73 -16.47
N SER A 6 14.85 4.98 -16.70
CA SER A 6 14.31 6.34 -16.83
C SER A 6 13.73 6.85 -15.50
N PRO A 7 13.86 8.14 -15.16
CA PRO A 7 13.24 8.71 -13.95
C PRO A 7 11.73 8.49 -13.91
N LEU A 8 11.05 8.67 -15.05
CA LEU A 8 9.61 8.43 -15.18
C LEU A 8 9.26 6.96 -14.95
N GLY A 9 10.00 6.03 -15.55
CA GLY A 9 9.73 4.60 -15.39
C GLY A 9 9.93 4.12 -13.96
N ARG A 10 10.93 4.65 -13.23
CA ARG A 10 11.08 4.39 -11.79
C ARG A 10 9.87 4.90 -10.99
N MET A 11 9.46 6.14 -11.23
CA MET A 11 8.30 6.73 -10.58
C MET A 11 7.02 5.89 -10.81
N LEU A 12 6.79 5.46 -12.06
CA LEU A 12 5.63 4.63 -12.40
C LEU A 12 5.68 3.26 -11.70
N LEU A 13 6.86 2.63 -11.64
CA LEU A 13 7.02 1.34 -10.97
C LEU A 13 6.84 1.43 -9.44
N ASP A 14 7.15 2.58 -8.85
CA ASP A 14 7.04 2.79 -7.41
C ASP A 14 5.62 3.17 -6.97
N GLU A 15 4.93 3.99 -7.77
CA GLU A 15 3.60 4.55 -7.45
C GLU A 15 2.46 3.69 -8.01
N ILE A 16 2.55 3.19 -9.25
CA ILE A 16 1.49 2.39 -9.90
C ILE A 16 1.67 0.91 -9.53
N THR A 17 1.35 0.62 -8.28
CA THR A 17 1.41 -0.73 -7.70
C THR A 17 0.05 -1.15 -7.17
N PRO A 18 -0.33 -2.44 -7.23
CA PRO A 18 -1.66 -2.87 -6.82
C PRO A 18 -1.98 -2.54 -5.36
N VAL A 19 -3.19 -2.07 -5.11
CA VAL A 19 -3.72 -1.79 -3.78
C VAL A 19 -4.41 -3.02 -3.20
N VAL A 20 -4.15 -3.28 -1.92
CA VAL A 20 -4.84 -4.29 -1.12
C VAL A 20 -5.48 -3.59 0.07
N MET A 21 -6.80 -3.71 0.17
CA MET A 21 -7.57 -3.19 1.29
C MET A 21 -7.38 -4.08 2.52
N VAL A 22 -7.23 -3.51 3.70
CA VAL A 22 -7.10 -4.23 4.97
C VAL A 22 -8.29 -3.90 5.86
N LEU A 23 -9.02 -4.94 6.27
CA LEU A 23 -10.08 -4.87 7.27
C LEU A 23 -9.61 -5.62 8.50
N ARG A 24 -9.83 -5.05 9.69
CA ARG A 24 -9.36 -5.66 10.93
C ARG A 24 -10.28 -5.43 12.11
N THR A 25 -10.29 -6.35 13.07
CA THR A 25 -10.93 -6.12 14.38
C THR A 25 -10.07 -5.21 15.26
N ASN A 26 -10.66 -4.58 16.27
CA ASN A 26 -9.92 -3.71 17.19
C ASN A 26 -8.83 -4.46 17.97
N LEU A 27 -9.10 -5.72 18.36
CA LEU A 27 -8.13 -6.56 19.08
C LEU A 27 -6.86 -6.84 18.28
N VAL A 28 -6.94 -6.86 16.94
CA VAL A 28 -5.76 -6.99 16.07
C VAL A 28 -4.87 -5.77 16.23
N GLU A 29 -5.45 -4.57 16.11
CA GLU A 29 -4.69 -3.33 16.23
C GLU A 29 -4.10 -3.16 17.63
N GLU A 30 -4.86 -3.48 18.68
CA GLU A 30 -4.35 -3.48 20.06
C GLU A 30 -3.15 -4.41 20.23
N SER A 31 -3.19 -5.59 19.60
CA SER A 31 -2.07 -6.55 19.64
C SER A 31 -0.84 -6.04 18.88
N CYS A 32 -1.03 -5.43 17.71
CA CYS A 32 0.04 -4.81 16.93
C CYS A 32 0.66 -3.61 17.67
N GLN A 33 -0.18 -2.77 18.27
CA GLN A 33 0.21 -1.54 18.96
C GLN A 33 1.07 -1.81 20.21
N LYS A 34 1.02 -3.01 20.80
CA LYS A 34 1.98 -3.43 21.83
C LYS A 34 3.45 -3.32 21.37
N ASN A 35 3.69 -3.48 20.06
CA ASN A 35 5.01 -3.32 19.44
C ASN A 35 5.26 -1.88 18.94
N GLY A 36 4.34 -0.94 19.21
CA GLY A 36 4.43 0.45 18.76
C GLY A 36 4.15 0.67 17.27
N LEU A 37 3.65 -0.35 16.57
CA LEU A 37 3.38 -0.32 15.13
C LEU A 37 1.93 -0.71 14.85
N SER A 38 1.36 -0.12 13.81
CA SER A 38 0.08 -0.53 13.25
C SER A 38 0.20 -1.86 12.48
N LEU A 39 -0.94 -2.51 12.23
CA LEU A 39 -0.99 -3.74 11.44
C LEU A 39 -0.36 -3.54 10.04
N ILE A 40 -0.67 -2.43 9.37
CA ILE A 40 -0.11 -2.14 8.03
C ILE A 40 1.41 -1.95 8.10
N GLU A 41 1.92 -1.26 9.12
CA GLU A 41 3.37 -1.07 9.29
C GLU A 41 4.10 -2.39 9.54
N ILE A 42 3.50 -3.32 10.30
CA ILE A 42 4.05 -4.67 10.51
C ILE A 42 4.08 -5.46 9.20
N LEU A 43 3.07 -5.30 8.33
CA LEU A 43 2.98 -6.03 7.06
C LEU A 43 3.78 -5.39 5.92
N SER A 44 4.05 -4.09 5.98
CA SER A 44 4.72 -3.31 4.94
C SER A 44 6.05 -3.93 4.43
N PRO A 45 6.94 -4.47 5.29
CA PRO A 45 8.18 -5.12 4.84
C PRO A 45 7.94 -6.34 3.94
N PHE A 46 6.79 -7.00 4.06
CA PHE A 46 6.43 -8.20 3.29
C PHE A 46 5.67 -7.87 2.01
N CYS A 47 5.47 -6.59 1.70
CA CYS A 47 4.74 -6.14 0.51
C CYS A 47 5.64 -5.87 -0.69
N ALA A 48 6.98 -5.95 -0.53
CA ALA A 48 7.94 -5.76 -1.62
C ALA A 48 8.67 -7.07 -1.94
N PHE A 49 8.35 -7.65 -3.07
CA PHE A 49 8.93 -8.87 -3.58
C PHE A 49 10.00 -8.53 -4.61
N ASN A 50 11.26 -8.73 -4.22
CA ASN A 50 12.41 -8.60 -5.11
C ASN A 50 12.93 -9.98 -5.47
N ASN A 51 13.47 -10.13 -6.69
CA ASN A 51 14.09 -11.35 -7.18
C ASN A 51 13.14 -12.56 -7.23
N ILE A 52 11.85 -12.31 -7.47
CA ILE A 52 10.90 -13.36 -7.78
C ILE A 52 11.04 -13.78 -9.24
N ASP A 53 10.63 -15.00 -9.56
CA ASP A 53 10.70 -15.50 -10.94
C ASP A 53 9.39 -16.19 -11.30
N VAL A 54 8.31 -15.40 -11.35
CA VAL A 54 6.95 -15.89 -11.60
C VAL A 54 6.61 -15.71 -13.08
N PRO A 55 6.36 -16.80 -13.84
CA PRO A 55 5.91 -16.70 -15.23
C PRO A 55 4.43 -16.29 -15.27
N VAL A 56 4.13 -15.22 -15.99
CA VAL A 56 2.78 -14.74 -16.26
C VAL A 56 2.48 -14.96 -17.73
N ARG A 57 1.39 -15.66 -18.00
CA ARG A 57 0.87 -15.82 -19.35
C ARG A 57 0.00 -14.60 -19.67
N THR A 58 0.39 -13.87 -20.70
CA THR A 58 -0.41 -12.77 -21.25
C THR A 58 -1.41 -13.32 -22.27
N ALA A 59 -2.41 -12.53 -22.67
CA ALA A 59 -3.34 -12.91 -23.73
C ALA A 59 -2.65 -13.18 -25.09
N SER A 60 -1.42 -12.69 -25.26
CA SER A 60 -0.58 -12.93 -26.44
C SER A 60 0.23 -14.25 -26.38
N ASP A 61 0.05 -15.05 -25.33
CA ASP A 61 0.78 -16.30 -25.02
C ASP A 61 2.31 -16.13 -24.92
N GLN A 62 2.82 -14.91 -24.95
CA GLN A 62 4.21 -14.62 -24.59
C GLN A 62 4.34 -14.61 -23.06
N PRO A 63 5.16 -15.52 -22.48
CA PRO A 63 5.39 -15.56 -21.05
C PRO A 63 6.28 -14.36 -20.65
N TYR A 64 5.73 -13.46 -19.84
CA TYR A 64 6.49 -12.43 -19.17
C TYR A 64 6.82 -12.87 -17.75
N ARG A 65 8.03 -12.60 -17.27
CA ARG A 65 8.44 -12.94 -15.91
C ARG A 65 8.39 -11.73 -15.01
N ILE A 66 7.64 -11.82 -13.92
CA ILE A 66 7.67 -10.79 -12.89
C ILE A 66 8.93 -11.01 -12.05
N GLN A 67 9.82 -10.01 -12.08
CA GLN A 67 11.07 -10.00 -11.29
C GLN A 67 10.97 -9.17 -10.00
N LYS A 68 10.15 -8.12 -10.05
CA LYS A 68 9.86 -7.24 -8.93
C LYS A 68 8.36 -7.01 -8.88
N PHE A 69 7.80 -7.09 -7.69
CA PHE A 69 6.38 -6.86 -7.46
C PHE A 69 6.21 -6.20 -6.10
N LYS A 70 5.43 -5.14 -6.05
CA LYS A 70 5.17 -4.40 -4.82
C LYS A 70 3.66 -4.24 -4.67
N LEU A 71 3.19 -4.30 -3.44
CA LEU A 71 1.81 -4.07 -3.06
C LEU A 71 1.74 -2.86 -2.12
N ARG A 72 0.62 -2.15 -2.15
CA ARG A 72 0.30 -1.12 -1.17
C ARG A 72 -0.89 -1.54 -0.34
N LEU A 73 -0.77 -1.41 0.98
CA LEU A 73 -1.83 -1.74 1.91
C LEU A 73 -2.50 -0.46 2.40
N PHE A 74 -3.83 -0.45 2.42
CA PHE A 74 -4.61 0.66 2.96
C PHE A 74 -5.75 0.13 3.82
N TYR A 75 -6.05 0.81 4.93
CA TYR A 75 -7.29 0.53 5.65
C TYR A 75 -8.48 1.03 4.82
N ALA A 76 -9.64 0.41 5.03
CA ALA A 76 -10.88 0.87 4.41
C ALA A 76 -11.18 2.35 4.67
N SER A 77 -10.85 2.87 5.86
CA SER A 77 -11.04 4.29 6.21
C SER A 77 -10.21 5.26 5.38
N ASP A 78 -9.10 4.79 4.81
CA ASP A 78 -8.12 5.61 4.09
C ASP A 78 -8.36 5.58 2.58
N ILE A 79 -9.15 4.62 2.09
CA ILE A 79 -9.56 4.50 0.68
C ILE A 79 -10.68 5.50 0.42
N ARG A 80 -10.29 6.75 0.17
CA ARG A 80 -11.20 7.84 -0.19
C ARG A 80 -10.44 8.92 -0.93
N GLN A 81 -11.13 9.66 -1.79
CA GLN A 81 -10.53 10.80 -2.48
C GLN A 81 -9.97 11.82 -1.47
N PRO A 82 -8.68 12.18 -1.57
CA PRO A 82 -8.12 13.20 -0.71
C PRO A 82 -8.74 14.58 -0.98
N ASN A 83 -8.84 15.39 0.08
CA ASN A 83 -9.31 16.77 -0.07
C ASN A 83 -8.27 17.60 -0.85
N VAL A 84 -8.69 18.18 -1.98
CA VAL A 84 -7.84 18.93 -2.91
C VAL A 84 -7.20 20.16 -2.26
N GLU A 85 -7.93 20.91 -1.43
CA GLU A 85 -7.38 22.09 -0.76
C GLU A 85 -6.31 21.72 0.28
N ALA A 86 -6.58 20.65 1.04
CA ALA A 86 -5.58 20.12 1.98
C ALA A 86 -4.34 19.58 1.26
N ALA A 87 -4.52 18.94 0.10
CA ALA A 87 -3.41 18.47 -0.73
C ALA A 87 -2.59 19.62 -1.31
N LYS A 88 -3.24 20.68 -1.80
CA LYS A 88 -2.58 21.89 -2.31
C LYS A 88 -1.75 22.58 -1.23
N GLU A 89 -2.26 22.68 -0.01
CA GLU A 89 -1.52 23.26 1.11
C GLU A 89 -0.31 22.39 1.51
N ARG A 90 -0.49 21.06 1.61
CA ARG A 90 0.65 20.14 1.83
C ARG A 90 1.70 20.26 0.74
N LEU A 91 1.28 20.27 -0.51
CA LEU A 91 2.16 20.41 -1.66
C LEU A 91 2.98 21.71 -1.59
N LYS A 92 2.32 22.83 -1.30
CA LYS A 92 2.99 24.13 -1.12
C LYS A 92 4.05 24.07 -0.01
N GLN A 93 3.76 23.41 1.10
CA GLN A 93 4.71 23.26 2.21
C GLN A 93 5.92 22.41 1.81
N VAL A 94 5.71 21.29 1.11
CA VAL A 94 6.81 20.40 0.71
C VAL A 94 7.69 21.04 -0.37
N ILE A 95 7.09 21.74 -1.34
CA ILE A 95 7.85 22.49 -2.37
C ILE A 95 8.68 23.59 -1.72
N THR A 96 8.08 24.38 -0.80
CA THR A 96 8.80 25.45 -0.10
C THR A 96 9.99 24.90 0.67
N ARG A 97 9.80 23.81 1.44
CA ARG A 97 10.90 23.17 2.18
C ARG A 97 12.00 22.63 1.28
N ALA A 98 11.65 22.02 0.16
CA ALA A 98 12.62 21.51 -0.81
C ALA A 98 13.45 22.67 -1.41
N GLY A 99 12.79 23.77 -1.78
CA GLY A 99 13.47 24.97 -2.29
C GLY A 99 14.35 25.66 -1.25
N GLU A 100 13.90 25.77 0.00
CA GLU A 100 14.70 26.32 1.12
C GLU A 100 15.96 25.49 1.39
N LYS A 101 15.83 24.17 1.32
CA LYS A 101 16.97 23.25 1.46
C LYS A 101 17.97 23.43 0.33
N ASP A 102 17.52 23.44 -0.93
CA ASP A 102 18.40 23.66 -2.08
C ASP A 102 19.12 25.02 -1.98
N TYR A 103 18.41 26.06 -1.58
CA TYR A 103 19.00 27.40 -1.38
C TYR A 103 20.07 27.40 -0.28
N SER A 104 19.79 26.75 0.85
CA SER A 104 20.75 26.59 1.95
C SER A 104 21.99 25.82 1.50
N ASP A 105 21.82 24.72 0.78
CA ASP A 105 22.92 23.86 0.30
C ASP A 105 23.82 24.63 -0.69
N LEU A 106 23.25 25.46 -1.57
CA LEU A 106 23.99 26.32 -2.50
C LEU A 106 24.76 27.46 -1.81
N CYS A 107 24.25 27.98 -0.69
CA CYS A 107 24.91 29.06 0.06
C CYS A 107 26.09 28.56 0.92
N SER A 108 26.20 27.24 1.10
CA SER A 108 27.11 26.65 2.09
C SER A 108 28.50 26.28 1.54
N ASP A 109 28.71 26.16 0.21
CA ASP A 109 30.03 25.80 -0.33
C ASP A 109 30.26 26.18 -1.83
N PRO A 110 31.39 26.82 -2.24
CA PRO A 110 31.68 27.16 -3.64
C PRO A 110 31.93 25.96 -4.57
N SER A 111 32.29 24.81 -4.01
CA SER A 111 32.65 23.56 -4.70
C SER A 111 31.48 22.92 -5.49
N GLN A 112 30.23 23.27 -5.16
CA GLN A 112 29.04 22.73 -5.81
C GLN A 112 28.78 23.33 -7.21
N ILE A 113 29.27 24.55 -7.48
CA ILE A 113 29.02 25.24 -8.76
C ILE A 113 29.71 24.50 -9.92
N GLU A 114 30.93 23.97 -9.71
CA GLU A 114 31.66 23.19 -10.70
C GLU A 114 31.00 21.83 -10.97
N THR A 115 30.38 21.24 -9.94
CA THR A 115 29.62 19.99 -10.03
C THR A 115 28.31 20.18 -10.81
N VAL A 116 27.63 21.30 -10.63
CA VAL A 116 26.40 21.65 -11.38
C VAL A 116 26.70 21.88 -12.87
N LEU A 117 27.86 22.47 -13.20
CA LEU A 117 28.29 22.71 -14.59
C LEU A 117 28.73 21.45 -15.33
N THR A 118 29.19 20.42 -14.61
CA THR A 118 29.61 19.13 -15.15
C THR A 118 28.48 18.09 -15.22
N THR A 119 27.36 18.35 -14.52
CA THR A 119 26.17 17.50 -14.53
C THR A 119 25.41 17.65 -15.85
N THR A 120 25.10 16.54 -16.52
CA THR A 120 24.37 16.56 -17.79
C THR A 120 22.94 17.08 -17.61
N GLN A 121 22.39 17.81 -18.59
CA GLN A 121 21.03 18.39 -18.50
C GLN A 121 19.92 17.36 -18.18
N SER A 122 20.16 16.07 -18.43
CA SER A 122 19.22 14.98 -18.13
C SER A 122 19.12 14.63 -16.64
N GLU A 123 20.01 15.13 -15.78
CA GLU A 123 20.06 14.85 -14.34
C GLU A 123 19.58 16.05 -13.48
N LEU A 124 19.28 17.19 -14.10
CA LEU A 124 18.82 18.43 -13.43
C LEU A 124 17.31 18.41 -13.13
N VAL A 125 16.83 17.38 -12.44
CA VAL A 125 15.46 17.38 -11.90
C VAL A 125 15.45 18.23 -10.62
N PRO A 126 14.64 19.30 -10.54
CA PRO A 126 14.55 20.10 -9.31
C PRO A 126 14.17 19.23 -8.11
N SER A 127 14.77 19.46 -6.94
CA SER A 127 14.54 18.62 -5.74
C SER A 127 13.07 18.57 -5.32
N TRP A 128 12.29 19.62 -5.63
CA TRP A 128 10.87 19.71 -5.33
C TRP A 128 10.00 18.83 -6.25
N PHE A 129 10.48 18.50 -7.45
CA PHE A 129 9.68 17.85 -8.50
C PHE A 129 9.21 16.42 -8.13
N PRO A 130 10.04 15.56 -7.52
CA PRO A 130 9.57 14.26 -7.03
C PRO A 130 8.43 14.38 -6.01
N PHE A 131 8.51 15.37 -5.12
CA PHE A 131 7.44 15.61 -4.13
C PHE A 131 6.16 16.09 -4.78
N PHE A 132 6.27 16.97 -5.79
CA PHE A 132 5.11 17.41 -6.57
C PHE A 132 4.42 16.24 -7.25
N ASN A 133 5.17 15.38 -7.95
CA ASN A 133 4.57 14.23 -8.62
C ASN A 133 3.89 13.27 -7.63
N LYS A 134 4.53 13.01 -6.49
CA LYS A 134 3.96 12.14 -5.45
C LYS A 134 2.65 12.68 -4.91
N GLU A 135 2.59 13.96 -4.56
CA GLU A 135 1.35 14.59 -4.07
C GLU A 135 0.29 14.69 -5.17
N LEU A 136 0.68 14.91 -6.43
CA LEU A 136 -0.25 14.93 -7.55
C LEU A 136 -0.92 13.56 -7.74
N VAL A 137 -0.13 12.48 -7.77
CA VAL A 137 -0.64 11.10 -7.83
C VAL A 137 -1.57 10.84 -6.66
N HIS A 138 -1.13 11.15 -5.44
CA HIS A 138 -1.94 10.95 -4.24
C HIS A 138 -3.26 11.74 -4.30
N THR A 139 -3.28 12.96 -4.83
CA THR A 139 -4.50 13.79 -4.91
C THR A 139 -5.57 13.18 -5.81
N VAL A 140 -5.17 12.44 -6.84
CA VAL A 140 -6.11 11.81 -7.79
C VAL A 140 -6.45 10.36 -7.42
N SER A 141 -5.84 9.82 -6.36
CA SER A 141 -6.05 8.46 -5.90
C SER A 141 -7.47 8.20 -5.40
N PHE A 142 -7.91 6.95 -5.57
CA PHE A 142 -9.22 6.46 -5.13
C PHE A 142 -10.37 7.26 -5.74
N SER A 143 -10.23 7.65 -7.01
CA SER A 143 -11.27 8.38 -7.73
C SER A 143 -12.05 7.48 -8.68
N ASP A 144 -13.27 7.88 -9.02
CA ASP A 144 -14.16 7.10 -9.91
C ASP A 144 -13.66 7.08 -11.37
N HIS A 145 -12.65 7.91 -11.68
CA HIS A 145 -12.11 8.10 -13.02
C HIS A 145 -10.73 7.46 -13.21
N GLU A 146 -10.24 6.72 -12.22
CA GLU A 146 -9.00 5.94 -12.28
C GLU A 146 -9.25 4.52 -11.75
N ALA A 147 -8.33 3.59 -12.01
CA ALA A 147 -8.43 2.20 -11.51
C ALA A 147 -7.08 1.66 -10.99
N PHE A 148 -6.06 2.52 -10.85
CA PHE A 148 -4.73 2.16 -10.36
C PHE A 148 -4.71 2.03 -8.83
N ASP A 149 -5.47 2.89 -8.14
CA ASP A 149 -5.55 2.91 -6.68
C ASP A 149 -6.78 2.15 -6.16
N HIS A 150 -7.58 1.56 -7.05
CA HIS A 150 -8.68 0.69 -6.66
C HIS A 150 -8.14 -0.62 -6.08
N PRO A 151 -8.43 -0.97 -4.80
CA PRO A 151 -8.19 -2.30 -4.26
C PRO A 151 -8.53 -3.45 -5.21
N VAL A 152 -7.53 -4.29 -5.49
CA VAL A 152 -7.72 -5.53 -6.27
C VAL A 152 -7.99 -6.74 -5.38
N ALA A 153 -7.71 -6.62 -4.09
CA ALA A 153 -7.93 -7.64 -3.08
C ALA A 153 -8.19 -7.01 -1.71
N CYS A 154 -8.75 -7.79 -0.79
CA CYS A 154 -8.96 -7.44 0.60
C CYS A 154 -8.38 -8.52 1.51
N VAL A 155 -7.60 -8.09 2.51
CA VAL A 155 -7.14 -8.93 3.62
C VAL A 155 -8.01 -8.62 4.83
N LEU A 156 -8.77 -9.61 5.29
CA LEU A 156 -9.53 -9.55 6.53
C LEU A 156 -8.68 -10.14 7.64
N VAL A 157 -8.46 -9.39 8.70
CA VAL A 157 -7.64 -9.80 9.84
C VAL A 157 -8.48 -9.83 11.10
N VAL A 158 -8.58 -11.01 11.71
CA VAL A 158 -9.32 -11.19 12.98
C VAL A 158 -8.35 -11.70 14.02
N SER A 159 -8.52 -11.29 15.27
CA SER A 159 -7.73 -11.79 16.38
C SER A 159 -8.26 -13.15 16.82
N SER A 160 -7.38 -14.08 17.13
CA SER A 160 -7.72 -15.34 17.80
C SER A 160 -8.36 -15.14 19.18
N LYS A 161 -8.27 -13.95 19.76
CA LYS A 161 -8.95 -13.55 21.00
C LYS A 161 -10.36 -13.02 20.79
N ASP A 162 -10.76 -12.76 19.54
CA ASP A 162 -12.12 -12.36 19.25
C ASP A 162 -13.09 -13.50 19.61
N ASN A 163 -14.24 -13.14 20.19
CA ASN A 163 -15.32 -14.10 20.39
C ASN A 163 -15.88 -14.52 19.02
N GLU A 164 -15.90 -15.82 18.77
CA GLU A 164 -16.34 -16.42 17.50
C GLU A 164 -15.66 -15.79 16.26
N PRO A 165 -14.34 -15.94 16.10
CA PRO A 165 -13.56 -15.19 15.10
C PRO A 165 -13.98 -15.49 13.65
N ILE A 166 -14.63 -16.63 13.39
CA ILE A 166 -15.18 -16.95 12.05
C ILE A 166 -16.34 -16.03 11.71
N ASN A 167 -17.25 -15.83 12.66
CA ASN A 167 -18.41 -14.97 12.45
C ASN A 167 -17.91 -13.53 12.22
N LYS A 168 -16.85 -13.12 12.93
CA LYS A 168 -16.19 -11.82 12.71
C LYS A 168 -15.64 -11.62 11.30
N PHE A 169 -15.14 -12.66 10.64
CA PHE A 169 -14.72 -12.52 9.24
C PHE A 169 -15.88 -12.20 8.30
N VAL A 170 -17.08 -12.76 8.56
CA VAL A 170 -18.28 -12.46 7.79
C VAL A 170 -18.75 -11.04 8.09
N ASP A 171 -18.79 -10.65 9.38
CA ASP A 171 -19.23 -9.33 9.81
C ASP A 171 -18.31 -8.20 9.30
N LEU A 172 -16.99 -8.45 9.24
CA LEU A 172 -16.00 -7.45 8.81
C LEU A 172 -16.20 -7.01 7.36
N PHE A 173 -16.59 -7.93 6.48
CA PHE A 173 -16.86 -7.60 5.07
C PHE A 173 -18.34 -7.27 4.87
N ASN A 174 -18.83 -6.28 5.61
CA ASN A 174 -20.15 -5.72 5.37
C ASN A 174 -20.04 -4.56 4.36
N ILE A 175 -20.64 -4.74 3.18
CA ILE A 175 -20.60 -3.80 2.06
C ILE A 175 -21.04 -2.39 2.48
N ASP A 176 -22.02 -2.27 3.38
CA ASP A 176 -22.53 -0.98 3.87
C ASP A 176 -21.48 -0.16 4.66
N GLN A 177 -20.43 -0.82 5.16
CA GLN A 177 -19.35 -0.18 5.93
C GLN A 177 -18.07 0.01 5.11
N LEU A 178 -18.07 -0.40 3.83
CA LEU A 178 -16.94 -0.27 2.93
C LEU A 178 -16.89 1.14 2.30
N PRO A 179 -15.74 1.53 1.70
CA PRO A 179 -15.61 2.77 0.96
C PRO A 179 -16.75 3.00 -0.04
N SER A 180 -17.18 4.25 -0.19
CA SER A 180 -18.27 4.61 -1.13
C SER A 180 -18.01 4.14 -2.56
N LEU A 181 -16.73 4.10 -2.98
CA LEU A 181 -16.29 3.54 -4.27
C LEU A 181 -16.87 2.13 -4.57
N LEU A 182 -17.01 1.28 -3.55
CA LEU A 182 -17.59 -0.06 -3.69
C LEU A 182 -19.12 -0.01 -3.79
N ASN A 183 -19.76 0.93 -3.11
CA ASN A 183 -21.21 1.07 -3.04
C ASN A 183 -21.78 1.80 -4.26
N ASP A 184 -21.03 2.76 -4.81
CA ASP A 184 -21.41 3.57 -5.96
C ASP A 184 -21.17 2.85 -7.30
N GLY A 185 -20.63 1.62 -7.25
CA GLY A 185 -20.37 0.78 -8.42
C GLY A 185 -19.12 1.17 -9.22
N ALA A 186 -18.28 2.07 -8.68
CA ALA A 186 -16.99 2.41 -9.28
C ALA A 186 -15.98 1.24 -9.17
N MET A 187 -16.11 0.42 -8.13
CA MET A 187 -15.29 -0.78 -7.89
C MET A 187 -16.11 -2.07 -7.98
N ASP A 188 -15.48 -3.16 -8.41
CA ASP A 188 -16.07 -4.50 -8.32
C ASP A 188 -16.25 -4.93 -6.84
N PRO A 189 -17.48 -5.17 -6.36
CA PRO A 189 -17.71 -5.64 -4.99
C PRO A 189 -17.18 -7.06 -4.73
N LYS A 190 -16.82 -7.81 -5.78
CA LYS A 190 -16.31 -9.19 -5.72
C LYS A 190 -14.78 -9.27 -5.74
N ILE A 191 -14.11 -8.32 -5.09
CA ILE A 191 -12.65 -8.40 -4.90
C ILE A 191 -12.22 -9.69 -4.17
N LEU A 192 -11.00 -10.15 -4.48
CA LEU A 192 -10.38 -11.33 -3.86
C LEU A 192 -10.25 -11.12 -2.34
N LYS A 193 -10.67 -12.11 -1.54
CA LYS A 193 -10.64 -12.04 -0.06
C LYS A 193 -9.62 -13.03 0.50
N TYR A 194 -8.72 -12.52 1.33
CA TYR A 194 -7.76 -13.31 2.09
C TYR A 194 -8.07 -13.19 3.58
N TYR A 195 -8.14 -14.33 4.26
CA TYR A 195 -8.49 -14.39 5.68
C TYR A 195 -7.23 -14.66 6.51
N LEU A 196 -6.91 -13.77 7.42
CA LEU A 196 -5.77 -13.87 8.32
C LEU A 196 -6.25 -13.91 9.76
N LEU A 197 -5.93 -14.99 10.47
CA LEU A 197 -6.17 -15.11 11.90
C LEU A 197 -4.89 -14.72 12.64
N LEU A 198 -4.91 -13.59 13.35
CA LEU A 198 -3.77 -13.08 14.11
C LEU A 198 -3.76 -13.67 15.53
N HIS A 199 -2.62 -14.15 15.97
CA HIS A 199 -2.43 -14.66 17.32
C HIS A 199 -1.24 -13.97 17.98
N ASP A 200 -1.48 -13.41 19.17
CA ASP A 200 -0.43 -12.83 20.00
C ASP A 200 0.19 -13.94 20.88
N SER A 201 1.45 -14.26 20.62
CA SER A 201 2.18 -15.31 21.33
C SER A 201 2.54 -14.97 22.77
N GLN A 202 2.42 -13.71 23.20
CA GLN A 202 2.70 -13.32 24.59
C GLN A 202 1.62 -13.80 25.57
N ASP A 203 0.47 -14.25 25.06
CA ASP A 203 -0.72 -14.53 25.85
C ASP A 203 -1.00 -16.04 26.11
N GLY A 204 -0.15 -16.98 25.66
CA GLY A 204 -0.25 -18.39 26.10
C GLY A 204 0.39 -19.47 25.23
N THR A 205 0.41 -20.71 25.76
CA THR A 205 1.10 -21.91 25.22
C THR A 205 0.55 -22.39 23.86
N SER A 206 1.46 -22.56 22.89
CA SER A 206 1.19 -22.77 21.46
C SER A 206 0.34 -24.01 21.09
N GLU A 207 0.16 -24.99 21.98
CA GLU A 207 -0.49 -26.28 21.66
C GLU A 207 -2.02 -26.22 21.51
N LYS A 208 -2.72 -25.33 22.23
CA LYS A 208 -4.19 -25.18 22.09
C LYS A 208 -4.61 -24.52 20.77
N TYR A 209 -3.69 -23.80 20.14
CA TYR A 209 -4.01 -22.88 19.04
C TYR A 209 -3.80 -23.50 17.65
N ILE A 210 -2.88 -24.46 17.49
CA ILE A 210 -2.67 -25.16 16.22
C ILE A 210 -3.89 -26.05 15.86
N GLY A 211 -4.47 -26.72 16.85
CA GLY A 211 -5.71 -27.49 16.67
C GLY A 211 -6.91 -26.61 16.31
N SER A 212 -6.98 -25.41 16.90
CA SER A 212 -7.99 -24.41 16.57
C SER A 212 -7.78 -23.84 15.17
N PHE A 213 -6.54 -23.55 14.76
CA PHE A 213 -6.21 -23.02 13.44
C PHE A 213 -6.57 -24.00 12.30
N LEU A 214 -6.30 -25.30 12.46
CA LEU A 214 -6.73 -26.33 11.51
C LEU A 214 -8.26 -26.44 11.42
N HIS A 215 -8.96 -26.33 12.55
CA HIS A 215 -10.42 -26.29 12.58
C HIS A 215 -10.97 -25.02 11.90
N TYR A 216 -10.36 -23.86 12.15
CA TYR A 216 -10.69 -22.58 11.54
C TYR A 216 -10.46 -22.58 10.01
N TYR A 217 -9.30 -23.09 9.58
CA TYR A 217 -8.95 -23.19 8.16
C TYR A 217 -9.89 -24.14 7.40
N ALA A 218 -10.22 -25.29 7.99
CA ALA A 218 -11.20 -26.22 7.42
C ALA A 218 -12.60 -25.61 7.32
N ARG A 219 -13.02 -24.78 8.29
CA ARG A 219 -14.33 -24.13 8.24
C ARG A 219 -14.36 -22.97 7.23
N LEU A 220 -13.27 -22.21 7.09
CA LEU A 220 -13.13 -21.14 6.09
C LEU A 220 -13.19 -21.68 4.64
N GLN A 221 -12.60 -22.85 4.38
CA GLN A 221 -12.72 -23.48 3.05
C GLN A 221 -14.13 -23.98 2.71
N ASN A 222 -14.97 -24.19 3.71
CA ASN A 222 -16.37 -24.62 3.55
C ASN A 222 -17.37 -23.44 3.45
N ILE A 223 -16.90 -22.18 3.44
CA ILE A 223 -17.73 -20.97 3.24
C ILE A 223 -17.79 -20.58 1.75
N LYS A 224 -17.41 -21.49 0.84
CA LYS A 224 -17.60 -21.31 -0.61
C LYS A 224 -19.04 -21.51 -1.04
#